data_AF-A0A3T0MY24-F1
#
_entry.id   AF-A0A3T0MY24-F1
#
_cell.length_a   1.000
_cell.length_b   1.000
_cell.length_c   1.000
_cell.angle_alpha   90.00
_cell.angle_beta   90.00
_cell.angle_gamma   90.00
#
_symmetry.space_group_name_H-M   'P 1'
#
loop_
_entity.id
_entity.type
_entity.pdbx_description
1 polymer ?
#
loop_
_entity_poly.entity_id
_entity_poly.type
_entity_poly.pdbx_seq_one_letter_code
_entity_poly.pdbx_strand_id
1 'polypeptide(L)'
;MPVCDRESFPIYREFSKDEVKRLKDIVKTGWYQAATSQSRYLRAYLVEREFGTYSEEDMFWLLQSGHFYDAKNTFGNEEFYSEFRTAANAYVKVAKPEDQKLVLLLAAFARVHFGDPSKALKMLGSAARIPTPDTPFFDQYAKLVRACVGKPDVDKCDPNYLVTID
;
A
#
# COMPACT_ATOMS: atom_id res chain seq x y z
N MET A 1 -10.26 9.78 -1.10
CA MET A 1 -10.17 9.65 -2.56
C MET A 1 -11.57 9.47 -3.14
N PRO A 2 -12.11 10.49 -3.82
CA PRO A 2 -13.42 10.43 -4.47
C PRO A 2 -13.49 9.40 -5.59
N VAL A 3 -14.70 8.95 -5.92
CA VAL A 3 -15.00 8.05 -7.03
C VAL A 3 -16.06 8.70 -7.90
N CYS A 4 -15.88 8.70 -9.22
CA CYS A 4 -16.90 9.13 -10.16
C CYS A 4 -18.00 8.07 -10.24
N ASP A 5 -19.23 8.43 -9.85
CA ASP A 5 -20.36 7.49 -9.73
C ASP A 5 -20.66 6.70 -11.01
N ARG A 6 -20.56 7.36 -12.17
CA ARG A 6 -20.96 6.77 -13.45
C ARG A 6 -20.07 5.59 -13.87
N GLU A 7 -18.75 5.76 -13.74
CA GLU A 7 -17.77 4.80 -14.25
C GLU A 7 -17.04 4.09 -13.10
N SER A 8 -17.46 4.31 -11.85
CA SER A 8 -16.79 3.86 -10.63
C SER A 8 -15.27 4.19 -10.60
N PHE A 9 -14.91 5.31 -11.21
CA PHE A 9 -13.51 5.68 -11.44
C PHE A 9 -12.89 6.48 -10.28
N PRO A 10 -11.78 6.04 -9.68
CA PRO A 10 -11.13 6.79 -8.60
C PRO A 10 -10.46 8.05 -9.13
N ILE A 11 -10.77 9.20 -8.54
CA ILE A 11 -10.15 10.49 -8.88
C ILE A 11 -9.03 10.73 -7.87
N TYR A 12 -7.79 10.45 -8.28
CA TYR A 12 -6.61 10.51 -7.40
C TYR A 12 -5.56 11.55 -7.82
N ARG A 13 -5.73 12.13 -9.02
CA ARG A 13 -4.93 13.25 -9.53
C ARG A 13 -5.71 14.01 -10.59
N GLU A 14 -5.12 15.10 -11.05
CA GLU A 14 -5.57 15.77 -12.26
C GLU A 14 -5.12 14.98 -13.49
N PHE A 15 -6.06 14.75 -14.40
CA PHE A 15 -5.80 14.08 -15.67
C PHE A 15 -5.85 15.11 -16.79
N SER A 16 -4.88 15.02 -17.70
CA SER A 16 -4.91 15.75 -18.96
C SER A 16 -6.09 15.31 -19.83
N LYS A 17 -6.44 16.13 -20.83
CA LYS A 17 -7.52 15.80 -21.77
C LYS A 17 -7.26 14.48 -22.52
N ASP A 18 -6.00 14.20 -22.86
CA ASP A 18 -5.61 13.00 -23.58
C ASP A 18 -5.69 11.76 -22.67
N GLU A 19 -5.28 11.88 -21.41
CA GLU A 19 -5.45 10.82 -20.42
C GLU A 19 -6.94 10.54 -20.18
N VAL A 20 -7.79 11.55 -20.07
CA VAL A 20 -9.24 11.36 -19.95
C VAL A 20 -9.80 10.58 -21.14
N LYS A 21 -9.29 10.78 -22.35
CA LYS A 21 -9.69 9.99 -23.52
C LYS A 21 -9.29 8.53 -23.36
N ARG A 22 -8.05 8.24 -22.93
CA ARG A 22 -7.57 6.87 -22.66
C ARG A 22 -8.36 6.21 -21.52
N LEU A 23 -8.67 6.95 -20.46
CA LEU A 23 -9.47 6.46 -19.33
C LEU A 23 -10.85 5.97 -19.78
N LYS A 24 -11.52 6.68 -20.68
CA LYS A 24 -12.83 6.28 -21.23
C LYS A 24 -12.80 4.93 -21.96
N ASP A 25 -11.63 4.53 -22.47
CA ASP A 25 -11.46 3.22 -23.09
C ASP A 25 -11.09 2.16 -22.03
N ILE A 26 -10.22 2.51 -21.08
CA ILE A 26 -9.85 1.64 -19.95
C ILE A 26 -11.07 1.21 -19.14
N VAL A 27 -11.98 2.13 -18.80
CA VAL A 27 -13.14 1.79 -17.96
C VAL A 27 -14.05 0.74 -18.61
N LYS A 28 -13.99 0.56 -19.93
CA LYS A 28 -14.78 -0.45 -20.65
C LYS A 28 -14.11 -1.83 -20.72
N THR A 29 -12.87 -1.94 -20.29
CA THR A 29 -12.12 -3.21 -20.34
C THR A 29 -12.65 -4.21 -19.30
N GLY A 30 -12.53 -5.50 -19.61
CA GLY A 30 -13.00 -6.56 -18.70
C GLY A 30 -12.29 -6.56 -17.35
N TRP A 31 -10.97 -6.30 -17.35
CA TRP A 31 -10.19 -6.23 -16.10
C TRP A 31 -10.66 -5.07 -15.22
N TYR A 32 -10.97 -3.91 -15.81
CA TYR A 32 -11.39 -2.75 -15.05
C TYR A 32 -12.75 -3.01 -14.41
N GLN A 33 -13.69 -3.57 -15.18
CA GLN A 33 -15.01 -3.94 -14.70
C GLN A 33 -14.94 -4.97 -13.55
N ALA A 34 -14.04 -5.96 -13.65
CA ALA A 34 -13.80 -6.90 -12.55
C ALA A 34 -13.24 -6.23 -11.29
N ALA A 35 -12.37 -5.22 -11.45
CA ALA A 35 -11.78 -4.48 -10.36
C ALA A 35 -12.74 -3.48 -9.68
N THR A 36 -13.96 -3.25 -10.21
CA THR A 36 -14.92 -2.27 -9.64
C THR A 36 -15.35 -2.57 -8.20
N SER A 37 -15.31 -3.84 -7.80
CA SER A 37 -15.59 -4.28 -6.43
C SER A 37 -14.39 -4.17 -5.49
N GLN A 38 -13.19 -3.94 -6.04
CA GLN A 38 -11.95 -3.88 -5.28
C GLN A 38 -11.73 -2.51 -4.64
N SER A 39 -10.69 -2.42 -3.80
CA SER A 39 -10.25 -1.13 -3.25
C SER A 39 -10.06 -0.10 -4.36
N ARG A 40 -10.54 1.11 -4.08
CA ARG A 40 -10.36 2.25 -5.00
C ARG A 40 -8.87 2.53 -5.27
N TYR A 41 -7.98 2.23 -4.33
CA TYR A 41 -6.54 2.39 -4.48
C TYR A 41 -5.92 1.33 -5.39
N LEU A 42 -6.42 0.09 -5.33
CA LEU A 42 -6.02 -0.96 -6.27
C LEU A 42 -6.46 -0.61 -7.69
N ARG A 43 -7.69 -0.12 -7.87
CA ARG A 43 -8.13 0.36 -9.20
C ARG A 43 -7.25 1.47 -9.76
N ALA A 44 -6.93 2.47 -8.94
CA ALA A 44 -6.03 3.56 -9.34
C ALA A 44 -4.65 3.01 -9.75
N TYR A 45 -4.10 2.09 -8.96
CA TYR A 45 -2.83 1.43 -9.24
C TYR A 45 -2.83 0.66 -10.57
N LEU A 46 -3.88 -0.10 -10.85
CA LEU A 46 -3.99 -0.85 -12.11
C LEU A 46 -4.08 0.10 -13.32
N VAL A 47 -4.76 1.24 -13.19
CA VAL A 47 -4.79 2.28 -14.22
C VAL A 47 -3.40 2.88 -14.44
N GLU A 48 -2.66 3.18 -13.37
CA GLU A 48 -1.30 3.72 -13.48
C GLU A 48 -0.30 2.72 -14.07
N ARG A 49 -0.52 1.41 -13.89
CA ARG A 49 0.25 0.37 -14.63
C ARG A 49 0.05 0.45 -16.13
N GLU A 50 -1.16 0.75 -16.59
CA GLU A 50 -1.47 0.92 -18.02
C GLU A 50 -0.98 2.26 -18.58
N PHE A 51 -0.95 3.29 -17.74
CA PHE A 51 -0.47 4.61 -18.15
C PHE A 51 1.05 4.70 -18.16
N GLY A 52 1.72 4.00 -17.23
CA GLY A 52 3.17 4.06 -17.05
C GLY A 52 3.65 5.44 -16.60
N THR A 53 2.78 6.22 -15.94
CA THR A 53 3.08 7.61 -15.56
C THR A 53 3.67 7.76 -14.17
N TYR A 54 3.48 6.79 -13.29
CA TYR A 54 3.96 6.83 -11.91
C TYR A 54 5.33 6.18 -11.75
N SER A 55 6.16 6.76 -10.88
CA SER A 55 7.40 6.15 -10.41
C SER A 55 7.12 4.93 -9.51
N GLU A 56 8.12 4.10 -9.25
CA GLU A 56 8.00 2.99 -8.30
C GLU A 56 7.58 3.47 -6.90
N GLU A 57 8.04 4.67 -6.50
CA GLU A 57 7.65 5.32 -5.26
C GLU A 57 6.15 5.65 -5.25
N ASP A 58 5.66 6.35 -6.28
CA ASP A 58 4.25 6.74 -6.38
C ASP A 58 3.34 5.52 -6.46
N MET A 59 3.76 4.47 -7.17
CA MET A 59 3.06 3.20 -7.26
C MET A 59 2.94 2.50 -5.90
N PHE A 60 4.02 2.51 -5.11
CA PHE A 60 4.00 1.98 -3.75
C PHE A 60 3.07 2.79 -2.84
N TRP A 61 3.23 4.12 -2.82
CA TRP A 61 2.45 4.99 -1.93
C TRP A 61 0.96 5.02 -2.26
N LEU A 62 0.61 4.83 -3.53
CA LEU A 62 -0.78 4.68 -3.95
C LEU A 62 -1.45 3.46 -3.30
N LEU A 63 -0.78 2.31 -3.28
CA LEU A 63 -1.30 1.11 -2.60
C LEU A 63 -1.18 1.22 -1.08
N GLN A 64 -0.10 1.77 -0.54
CA GLN A 64 0.03 2.00 0.89
C GLN A 64 -1.09 2.90 1.44
N SER A 65 -1.54 3.89 0.66
CA SER A 65 -2.70 4.73 0.99
C SER A 65 -4.00 3.91 1.11
N GLY A 66 -4.11 2.79 0.41
CA GLY A 66 -5.21 1.85 0.57
C GLY A 66 -5.26 1.22 1.95
N HIS A 67 -4.11 0.88 2.54
CA HIS A 67 -4.06 0.38 3.92
C HIS A 67 -4.54 1.43 4.92
N PHE A 68 -4.23 2.71 4.72
CA PHE A 68 -4.63 3.77 5.65
C PHE A 68 -6.09 4.19 5.52
N TYR A 69 -6.59 4.33 4.29
CA TYR A 69 -7.88 4.97 4.03
C TYR A 69 -8.97 4.00 3.54
N ASP A 70 -8.62 2.75 3.29
CA ASP A 70 -9.53 1.73 2.78
C ASP A 70 -9.23 0.34 3.38
N ALA A 71 -8.74 0.31 4.63
CA ALA A 71 -8.28 -0.89 5.34
C ALA A 71 -9.21 -2.10 5.18
N LYS A 72 -10.54 -1.88 5.29
CA LYS A 72 -11.58 -2.90 5.15
C LYS A 72 -11.58 -3.65 3.81
N ASN A 73 -11.03 -3.06 2.76
CA ASN A 73 -10.97 -3.60 1.41
C ASN A 73 -9.54 -4.01 0.99
N THR A 74 -8.55 -3.86 1.88
CA THR A 74 -7.13 -4.10 1.57
C THR A 74 -6.53 -5.21 2.42
N PHE A 75 -6.73 -5.19 3.74
CA PHE A 75 -6.24 -6.26 4.60
C PHE A 75 -7.05 -7.55 4.38
N GLY A 76 -6.35 -8.68 4.25
CA GLY A 76 -6.94 -9.98 3.92
C GLY A 76 -7.34 -10.16 2.44
N ASN A 77 -7.22 -9.12 1.61
CA ASN A 77 -7.48 -9.22 0.17
C ASN A 77 -6.23 -9.70 -0.57
N GLU A 78 -6.30 -10.88 -1.20
CA GLU A 78 -5.16 -11.51 -1.88
C GLU A 78 -4.68 -10.72 -3.10
N GLU A 79 -5.60 -10.18 -3.90
CA GLU A 79 -5.28 -9.41 -5.10
C GLU A 79 -4.55 -8.12 -4.71
N PHE A 80 -5.09 -7.39 -3.74
CA PHE A 80 -4.47 -6.18 -3.19
C PHE A 80 -3.08 -6.49 -2.62
N TYR A 81 -2.97 -7.54 -1.81
CA TYR A 81 -1.73 -7.91 -1.17
C TYR A 81 -0.64 -8.28 -2.19
N SER A 82 -1.02 -8.99 -3.26
CA SER A 82 -0.12 -9.36 -4.35
C SER A 82 0.48 -8.13 -5.04
N GLU A 83 -0.38 -7.17 -5.42
CA GLU A 83 0.06 -5.94 -6.07
C GLU A 83 0.86 -5.04 -5.13
N PHE A 84 0.45 -4.93 -3.85
CA PHE A 84 1.19 -4.17 -2.84
C PHE A 84 2.59 -4.72 -2.64
N ARG A 85 2.73 -6.05 -2.54
CA ARG A 85 4.03 -6.72 -2.44
C ARG A 85 4.90 -6.45 -3.67
N THR A 86 4.31 -6.47 -4.87
CA THR A 86 5.03 -6.18 -6.12
C THR A 86 5.55 -4.75 -6.13
N ALA A 87 4.70 -3.77 -5.79
CA ALA A 87 5.09 -2.36 -5.70
C ALA A 87 6.16 -2.11 -4.62
N ALA A 88 6.00 -2.68 -3.43
CA ALA A 88 6.99 -2.56 -2.35
C ALA A 88 8.36 -3.13 -2.76
N ASN A 89 8.38 -4.29 -3.43
CA ASN A 89 9.61 -4.89 -3.93
C ASN A 89 10.26 -4.11 -5.08
N ALA A 90 9.48 -3.37 -5.86
CA ALA A 90 10.00 -2.49 -6.91
C ALA A 90 10.64 -1.26 -6.26
N TYR A 91 9.91 -0.56 -5.39
CA TYR A 91 10.38 0.66 -4.76
C TYR A 91 11.60 0.44 -3.86
N VAL A 92 11.62 -0.61 -3.04
CA VAL A 92 12.77 -0.90 -2.15
C VAL A 92 14.11 -1.02 -2.88
N LYS A 93 14.10 -1.40 -4.18
CA LYS A 93 15.33 -1.53 -4.98
C LYS A 93 15.96 -0.19 -5.35
N VAL A 94 15.14 0.86 -5.45
CA VAL A 94 15.57 2.20 -5.90
C VAL A 94 15.53 3.23 -4.77
N ALA A 95 14.85 2.91 -3.67
CA ALA A 95 14.71 3.76 -2.50
C ALA A 95 16.04 3.98 -1.76
N LYS A 96 16.16 5.15 -1.12
CA LYS A 96 17.22 5.46 -0.14
C LYS A 96 17.04 4.62 1.15
N PRO A 97 18.09 4.47 1.99
CA PRO A 97 18.03 3.61 3.18
C PRO A 97 16.84 3.86 4.12
N GLU A 98 16.49 5.13 4.38
CA GLU A 98 15.35 5.47 5.25
C GLU A 98 14.03 4.94 4.70
N ASP A 99 13.81 5.10 3.40
CA ASP A 99 12.60 4.65 2.71
C ASP A 99 12.60 3.12 2.58
N GLN A 100 13.76 2.49 2.32
CA GLN A 100 13.86 1.02 2.34
C GLN A 100 13.44 0.45 3.70
N LYS A 101 13.90 1.06 4.79
CA LYS A 101 13.52 0.67 6.14
C LYS A 101 12.03 0.84 6.37
N LEU A 102 11.47 1.99 5.97
CA LEU A 102 10.04 2.27 6.08
C LEU A 102 9.20 1.24 5.29
N VAL A 103 9.52 1.01 4.03
CA VAL A 103 8.82 0.05 3.15
C VAL A 103 8.82 -1.34 3.78
N LEU A 104 9.95 -1.80 4.34
CA LEU A 104 10.02 -3.10 5.00
C LEU A 104 9.16 -3.17 6.26
N LEU A 105 9.08 -2.09 7.04
CA LEU A 105 8.22 -2.02 8.22
C LEU A 105 6.73 -2.05 7.84
N LEU A 106 6.33 -1.30 6.82
CA LEU A 106 4.97 -1.29 6.29
C LEU A 106 4.60 -2.65 5.68
N ALA A 107 5.51 -3.27 4.93
CA ALA A 107 5.31 -4.61 4.38
C ALA A 107 5.23 -5.69 5.46
N ALA A 108 5.99 -5.54 6.55
CA ALA A 108 5.88 -6.41 7.71
C ALA A 108 4.50 -6.28 8.38
N PHE A 109 3.98 -5.06 8.52
CA PHE A 109 2.64 -4.82 9.04
C PHE A 109 1.57 -5.50 8.17
N ALA A 110 1.61 -5.27 6.84
CA ALA A 110 0.70 -5.92 5.91
C ALA A 110 0.77 -7.45 5.95
N ARG A 111 1.96 -8.03 6.16
CA ARG A 111 2.15 -9.48 6.34
C ARG A 111 1.45 -10.04 7.58
N VAL A 112 1.38 -9.28 8.67
CA VAL A 112 0.65 -9.71 9.88
C VAL A 112 -0.83 -9.89 9.55
N HIS A 113 -1.44 -8.88 8.92
CA HIS A 113 -2.86 -8.91 8.54
C HIS A 113 -3.18 -9.89 7.41
N PHE A 114 -2.19 -10.28 6.61
CA PHE A 114 -2.32 -11.36 5.64
C PHE A 114 -2.20 -12.77 6.27
N GLY A 115 -1.94 -12.88 7.58
CA GLY A 115 -1.81 -14.16 8.26
C GLY A 115 -0.44 -14.84 8.10
N ASP A 116 0.62 -14.07 7.77
CA ASP A 116 1.99 -14.59 7.64
C ASP A 116 2.96 -13.89 8.61
N PRO A 117 2.78 -14.09 9.94
CA PRO A 117 3.61 -13.47 10.97
C PRO A 117 5.08 -13.88 10.86
N SER A 118 5.37 -15.08 10.34
CA SER A 118 6.73 -15.57 10.16
C SER A 118 7.53 -14.69 9.19
N LYS A 119 6.92 -14.27 8.07
CA LYS A 119 7.54 -13.37 7.12
C LYS A 119 7.55 -11.93 7.62
N ALA A 120 6.54 -11.50 8.39
CA ALA A 120 6.58 -10.20 9.06
C ALA A 120 7.82 -10.06 9.96
N LEU A 121 8.12 -11.08 10.79
CA LEU A 121 9.30 -11.09 11.65
C LEU A 121 10.62 -11.06 10.86
N LYS A 122 10.69 -11.78 9.72
CA LYS A 122 11.86 -11.72 8.83
C LYS A 122 12.06 -10.31 8.25
N MET A 123 10.98 -9.66 7.82
CA MET A 123 11.02 -8.28 7.30
C MET A 123 11.47 -7.29 8.37
N LEU A 124 11.00 -7.43 9.62
CA LEU A 124 11.48 -6.64 10.75
C LEU A 124 12.99 -6.83 10.99
N GLY A 125 13.48 -8.07 10.89
CA GLY A 125 14.90 -8.37 10.99
C GLY A 125 15.73 -7.72 9.87
N SER A 126 15.20 -7.70 8.64
CA SER A 126 15.84 -7.01 7.51
C SER A 126 15.85 -5.48 7.71
N ALA A 127 14.73 -4.88 8.14
CA ALA A 127 14.62 -3.45 8.40
C ALA A 127 15.61 -2.98 9.49
N ALA A 128 15.81 -3.79 10.53
CA ALA A 128 16.75 -3.48 11.62
C ALA A 128 18.22 -3.43 11.17
N ARG A 129 18.57 -4.05 10.04
CA ARG A 129 19.95 -4.05 9.50
C ARG A 129 20.23 -2.86 8.58
N ILE A 130 19.22 -2.06 8.24
CA ILE A 130 19.39 -0.90 7.38
C ILE A 130 19.87 0.28 8.22
N PRO A 131 21.07 0.84 7.91
CA PRO A 131 21.59 1.99 8.63
C PRO A 131 20.78 3.24 8.25
N THR A 132 20.18 3.87 9.26
CA THR A 132 19.42 5.12 9.15
C THR A 132 19.79 6.02 10.32
N PRO A 133 19.58 7.34 10.23
CA PRO A 133 19.63 8.22 11.40
C PRO A 133 18.75 7.68 12.53
N ASP A 134 19.18 7.88 13.77
CA ASP A 134 18.42 7.45 14.93
C ASP A 134 17.12 8.25 15.00
N THR A 135 16.01 7.59 14.67
CA THR A 135 14.69 8.18 14.56
C THR A 135 13.72 7.31 15.37
N PRO A 136 13.14 7.83 16.46
CA PRO A 136 12.28 7.03 17.35
C PRO A 136 11.12 6.33 16.64
N PHE A 137 10.64 6.93 15.54
CA PHE A 137 9.57 6.39 14.72
C PHE A 137 9.82 4.95 14.25
N PHE A 138 11.00 4.61 13.73
CA PHE A 138 11.25 3.27 13.19
C PHE A 138 11.19 2.19 14.27
N ASP A 139 11.71 2.49 15.46
CA ASP A 139 11.69 1.57 16.59
C ASP A 139 10.29 1.43 17.19
N GLN A 140 9.54 2.53 17.27
CA GLN A 140 8.14 2.50 17.70
C GLN A 140 7.28 1.70 16.73
N TYR A 141 7.45 1.91 15.41
CA TYR A 141 6.72 1.17 14.39
C TYR A 141 7.10 -0.32 14.39
N ALA A 142 8.38 -0.66 14.53
CA ALA A 142 8.80 -2.05 14.68
C ALA A 142 8.20 -2.72 15.93
N LYS A 143 8.08 -1.99 17.06
CA LYS A 143 7.41 -2.48 18.28
C LYS A 143 5.92 -2.70 18.04
N LEU A 144 5.24 -1.80 17.34
CA LEU A 144 3.84 -1.95 16.94
C LEU A 144 3.63 -3.24 16.14
N VAL A 145 4.41 -3.44 15.07
CA VAL A 145 4.30 -4.64 14.22
C VAL A 145 4.55 -5.92 15.03
N ARG A 146 5.52 -5.92 15.96
CA ARG A 146 5.74 -7.07 16.85
C ARG A 146 4.55 -7.35 17.78
N ALA A 147 3.91 -6.31 18.30
CA ALA A 147 2.73 -6.47 19.15
C ALA A 147 1.57 -7.09 18.34
N CYS A 148 1.38 -6.61 17.10
CA CYS A 148 0.41 -7.13 16.15
C CYS A 148 0.61 -8.62 15.81
N VAL A 149 1.85 -9.09 15.67
CA VAL A 149 2.13 -10.51 15.39
C VAL A 149 1.50 -11.46 16.41
N GLY A 150 1.46 -11.07 17.69
CA GLY A 150 0.90 -11.90 18.76
C GLY A 150 -0.62 -11.80 18.90
N LYS A 151 -1.21 -10.68 18.45
CA LYS A 151 -2.65 -10.38 18.56
C LYS A 151 -3.05 -9.41 17.43
N PRO A 152 -3.39 -9.89 16.22
CA PRO A 152 -3.67 -9.04 15.07
C PRO A 152 -5.01 -8.28 15.18
N ASP A 153 -5.94 -8.76 16.02
CA ASP A 153 -7.31 -8.23 16.11
C ASP A 153 -7.52 -7.24 17.27
N VAL A 154 -6.45 -6.74 17.90
CA VAL A 154 -6.58 -5.69 18.94
C VAL A 154 -6.65 -4.32 18.28
N ASP A 155 -7.39 -3.37 18.86
CA ASP A 155 -7.52 -1.99 18.35
C ASP A 155 -6.18 -1.29 18.13
N LYS A 156 -5.13 -1.72 18.84
CA LYS A 156 -3.77 -1.22 18.68
C LYS A 156 -3.07 -1.72 17.41
N CYS A 157 -3.67 -2.63 16.67
CA CYS A 157 -3.17 -3.14 15.40
C CYS A 157 -3.85 -2.45 14.23
N ASP A 158 -3.83 -1.12 14.25
CA ASP A 158 -4.30 -0.25 13.18
C ASP A 158 -3.09 0.38 12.48
N PRO A 159 -3.07 0.48 11.14
CA PRO A 159 -1.95 1.05 10.41
C PRO A 159 -1.65 2.51 10.79
N ASN A 160 -2.63 3.26 11.30
CA ASN A 160 -2.50 4.65 11.73
C ASN A 160 -2.25 4.80 13.25
N TYR A 161 -2.14 3.73 14.03
CA TYR A 161 -2.11 3.80 15.49
C TYR A 161 -1.01 4.73 16.04
N LEU A 162 0.16 4.79 15.38
CA LEU A 162 1.26 5.67 15.79
C LEU A 162 1.13 7.10 15.28
N VAL A 163 0.26 7.35 14.29
CA VAL A 163 -0.06 8.69 13.77
C VAL A 163 -1.16 9.35 14.62
N THR A 164 -1.97 8.56 15.31
CA THR A 164 -3.08 9.03 16.17
C THR A 164 -2.70 9.36 17.61
N ILE A 165 -1.41 9.32 17.98
CA ILE A 165 -0.92 9.57 19.36
C ILE A 165 -0.24 10.95 19.51
N ASP A 166 -0.29 11.79 18.47
CA ASP A 166 0.06 13.22 18.57
C ASP A 166 -1.17 14.11 18.83
#